data_AF-E6KIN9-F1
#
_entry.id   AF-E6KIN9-F1
#
_cell.length_a   1.000
_cell.length_b   1.000
_cell.length_c   1.000
_cell.angle_alpha   90.00
_cell.angle_beta   90.00
_cell.angle_gamma   90.00
#
_symmetry.space_group_name_H-M   'P 1'
#
loop_
_entity.id
_entity.type
_entity.pdbx_description
1 polymer ?
#
loop_
_entity_poly.entity_id
_entity_poly.type
_entity_poly.pdbx_seq_one_letter_code
_entity_poly.pdbx_strand_id
1 'polypeptide(L)'
;MSNKKINPDNLSRVNGAFKDMSGELKHNVSDLISSSATEKIEAATDGIKKLSKEMVETISSLDEYLGAVGEAFRSADASMAQSIGQNMYTKAPESREERRERYIQGGKDSKERHNRRKMVEIAESQYKDFP
;
A
#
# COMPACT_ATOMS: atom_id res chain seq x y z
N MET A 1 -6.30 -8.01 -6.73
CA MET A 1 -5.01 -8.59 -6.26
C MET A 1 -3.88 -7.82 -6.93
N SER A 2 -2.98 -7.23 -6.15
CA SER A 2 -1.79 -6.56 -6.71
C SER A 2 -0.93 -7.62 -7.41
N ASN A 3 -0.74 -7.48 -8.72
CA ASN A 3 0.20 -8.33 -9.45
C ASN A 3 1.60 -7.99 -8.92
N LYS A 4 2.16 -8.87 -8.07
CA LYS A 4 3.58 -8.81 -7.72
C LYS A 4 4.36 -8.86 -9.03
N LYS A 5 4.95 -7.73 -9.42
CA LYS A 5 5.80 -7.62 -10.63
C LYS A 5 7.08 -8.44 -10.50
N ILE A 6 7.45 -8.80 -9.27
CA ILE A 6 8.64 -9.58 -8.95
C ILE A 6 8.18 -11.00 -8.61
N ASN A 7 8.63 -11.96 -9.42
CA ASN A 7 8.35 -13.37 -9.21
C ASN A 7 9.21 -13.88 -8.05
N PRO A 8 8.63 -14.33 -6.92
CA PRO A 8 9.38 -14.82 -5.77
C PRO A 8 10.27 -16.03 -6.11
N ASP A 9 9.86 -16.87 -7.06
CA ASP A 9 10.67 -18.00 -7.51
C ASP A 9 11.95 -17.53 -8.22
N ASN A 10 11.89 -16.39 -8.93
CA ASN A 10 13.07 -15.84 -9.59
C ASN A 10 14.04 -15.25 -8.58
N LEU A 11 13.55 -14.53 -7.56
CA LEU A 11 14.37 -14.06 -6.44
C LEU A 11 15.04 -15.24 -5.72
N SER A 12 14.28 -16.28 -5.41
CA SER A 12 14.79 -17.49 -4.75
C SER A 12 15.88 -18.18 -5.57
N ARG A 13 15.67 -18.35 -6.89
CA ARG A 13 16.68 -18.92 -7.81
C ARG A 13 17.97 -18.11 -7.86
N VAL A 14 17.85 -16.79 -7.99
CA VAL A 14 19.02 -15.90 -8.05
C VAL A 14 19.77 -15.92 -6.71
N ASN A 15 19.04 -15.87 -5.59
CA ASN A 15 19.62 -15.98 -4.25
C ASN A 15 20.38 -17.30 -4.05
N GLY A 16 19.78 -18.42 -4.47
CA GLY A 16 20.41 -19.74 -4.46
C GLY A 16 21.69 -19.78 -5.28
N ALA A 17 21.66 -19.25 -6.51
CA ALA A 17 22.83 -19.22 -7.38
C ALA A 17 24.02 -18.46 -6.77
N PHE A 18 23.80 -17.30 -6.14
CA PHE A 18 24.88 -16.55 -5.48
C PHE A 18 25.40 -17.24 -4.22
N LYS A 19 24.50 -17.92 -3.46
CA LYS A 19 24.89 -18.72 -2.31
C LYS A 19 25.76 -19.91 -2.73
N ASP A 20 25.33 -20.64 -3.74
CA ASP A 20 26.06 -21.79 -4.30
C ASP A 20 27.41 -21.35 -4.86
N MET A 21 27.45 -20.27 -5.64
CA MET A 21 28.70 -19.68 -6.16
C MET A 21 29.67 -19.32 -5.03
N SER A 22 29.19 -18.72 -3.95
CA SER A 22 30.05 -18.40 -2.78
C SER A 22 30.61 -19.67 -2.11
N GLY A 23 29.86 -20.77 -2.13
CA GLY A 23 30.26 -22.07 -1.60
C GLY A 23 31.24 -22.82 -2.50
N GLU A 24 31.06 -22.73 -3.82
CA GLU A 24 31.86 -23.44 -4.82
C GLU A 24 33.20 -22.80 -5.15
N LEU A 25 33.38 -21.50 -4.84
CA LEU A 25 34.68 -20.84 -4.93
C LEU A 25 35.66 -21.47 -3.93
N LYS A 26 36.51 -22.36 -4.45
CA LYS A 26 37.53 -23.12 -3.72
C LYS A 26 38.86 -22.35 -3.62
N HIS A 27 39.53 -22.52 -2.49
CA HIS A 27 40.80 -21.86 -2.16
C HIS A 27 41.97 -22.84 -2.38
N ASN A 28 42.16 -23.30 -3.61
CA ASN A 28 43.03 -24.46 -3.87
C ASN A 28 44.13 -24.17 -4.91
N VAL A 29 44.29 -22.91 -5.32
CA VAL A 29 45.28 -22.56 -6.36
C VAL A 29 46.71 -22.60 -5.79
N SER A 30 46.86 -22.28 -4.50
CA SER A 30 48.12 -22.36 -3.73
C SER A 30 48.71 -23.77 -3.63
N ASP A 31 47.86 -24.80 -3.58
CA ASP A 31 48.29 -26.20 -3.57
C ASP A 31 48.88 -26.67 -4.91
N LEU A 32 48.58 -25.97 -6.01
CA LEU A 32 48.98 -26.37 -7.36
C LEU A 32 50.24 -25.68 -7.85
N ILE A 33 50.45 -24.40 -7.51
CA ILE A 33 51.60 -23.60 -7.97
C ILE A 33 51.95 -22.54 -6.91
N SER A 34 53.18 -22.52 -6.37
CA SER A 34 53.66 -21.43 -5.51
C SER A 34 54.17 -20.26 -6.37
N SER A 35 53.32 -19.26 -6.61
CA SER A 35 53.68 -18.07 -7.40
C SER A 35 52.92 -16.82 -6.95
N SER A 36 53.42 -15.63 -7.28
CA SER A 36 52.70 -14.37 -7.06
C SER A 36 51.39 -14.26 -7.88
N ALA A 37 51.25 -15.06 -8.94
CA ALA A 37 49.98 -15.19 -9.66
C ALA A 37 48.93 -15.90 -8.81
N THR A 38 49.35 -16.85 -7.97
CA THR A 38 48.49 -17.62 -7.08
C THR A 38 47.86 -16.72 -6.01
N GLU A 39 48.65 -15.87 -5.35
CA GLU A 39 48.15 -14.90 -4.37
C GLU A 39 47.10 -13.93 -4.97
N LYS A 40 47.32 -13.48 -6.21
CA LYS A 40 46.37 -12.61 -6.91
C LYS A 40 45.06 -13.33 -7.24
N ILE A 41 45.12 -14.61 -7.63
CA ILE A 41 43.94 -15.42 -7.91
C ILE A 41 43.16 -15.70 -6.63
N GLU A 42 43.84 -15.97 -5.52
CA GLU A 42 43.19 -16.13 -4.20
C GLU A 42 42.48 -14.86 -3.77
N ALA A 43 43.16 -13.71 -3.82
CA ALA A 43 42.56 -12.42 -3.48
C ALA A 43 41.34 -12.09 -4.37
N ALA A 44 41.40 -12.42 -5.67
CA ALA A 44 40.26 -12.26 -6.57
C ALA A 44 39.11 -13.21 -6.21
N THR A 45 39.42 -14.46 -5.85
CA THR A 45 38.43 -15.48 -5.43
C THR A 45 37.71 -15.03 -4.16
N ASP A 46 38.44 -14.51 -3.18
CA ASP A 46 37.88 -13.95 -1.95
C ASP A 46 37.01 -12.72 -2.22
N GLY A 47 37.45 -11.84 -3.13
CA GLY A 47 36.66 -10.69 -3.58
C GLY A 47 35.32 -11.10 -4.19
N ILE A 48 35.32 -12.08 -5.08
CA ILE A 48 34.09 -12.61 -5.70
C ILE A 48 33.20 -13.29 -4.65
N LYS A 49 33.78 -14.04 -3.72
CA LYS A 49 33.05 -14.71 -2.64
C LYS A 49 32.37 -13.72 -1.71
N LYS A 50 33.06 -12.61 -1.38
CA LYS A 50 32.50 -11.50 -0.61
C LYS A 50 31.34 -10.83 -1.35
N LEU A 51 31.56 -10.44 -2.61
CA LEU A 51 30.52 -9.86 -3.47
C LEU A 51 29.27 -10.76 -3.57
N SER A 52 29.47 -12.07 -3.73
CA SER A 52 28.37 -13.04 -3.81
C SER A 52 27.52 -13.05 -2.53
N LYS A 53 28.16 -12.95 -1.35
CA LYS A 53 27.45 -12.87 -0.06
C LYS A 53 26.70 -11.55 0.10
N GLU A 54 27.32 -10.44 -0.26
CA GLU A 54 26.67 -9.12 -0.21
C GLU A 54 25.45 -9.05 -1.15
N MET A 55 25.52 -9.72 -2.32
CA MET A 55 24.37 -9.82 -3.23
C MET A 55 23.23 -10.64 -2.62
N VAL A 56 23.51 -11.75 -1.92
CA VAL A 56 22.50 -12.53 -1.18
C VAL A 56 21.77 -11.67 -0.13
N GLU A 57 22.53 -10.89 0.64
CA GLU A 57 21.97 -9.99 1.66
C GLU A 57 21.12 -8.88 1.03
N THR A 58 21.59 -8.29 -0.07
CA THR A 58 20.88 -7.23 -0.81
C THR A 58 19.56 -7.74 -1.39
N ILE A 59 19.57 -8.92 -2.01
CA ILE A 59 18.38 -9.56 -2.58
C ILE A 59 17.35 -9.85 -1.48
N SER A 60 17.80 -10.37 -0.33
CA SER A 60 16.92 -10.66 0.81
C SER A 60 16.28 -9.39 1.36
N SER A 61 17.07 -8.32 1.52
CA SER A 61 16.58 -7.02 2.00
C SER A 61 15.56 -6.39 1.05
N LEU A 62 15.77 -6.55 -0.27
CA LEU A 62 14.83 -6.09 -1.29
C LEU A 62 13.51 -6.86 -1.24
N ASP A 63 13.55 -8.18 -1.05
CA ASP A 63 12.33 -9.00 -0.91
C ASP A 63 11.50 -8.59 0.31
N GLU A 64 12.14 -8.40 1.46
CA GLU A 64 11.48 -7.91 2.68
C GLU A 64 10.83 -6.53 2.47
N TYR A 65 11.56 -5.59 1.88
CA TYR A 65 11.05 -4.25 1.60
C TYR A 65 9.81 -4.29 0.70
N LEU A 66 9.85 -5.08 -0.38
CA LEU A 66 8.73 -5.22 -1.30
C LEU A 66 7.53 -5.93 -0.67
N GLY A 67 7.78 -6.88 0.24
CA GLY A 67 6.77 -7.49 1.09
C GLY A 67 6.04 -6.44 1.93
N ALA A 68 6.79 -5.63 2.66
CA ALA A 68 6.24 -4.56 3.51
C ALA A 68 5.44 -3.53 2.70
N VAL A 69 5.95 -3.12 1.53
CA VAL A 69 5.23 -2.22 0.61
C VAL A 69 3.90 -2.85 0.16
N GLY A 70 3.90 -4.14 -0.20
CA GLY A 70 2.69 -4.86 -0.59
C GLY A 70 1.64 -4.91 0.52
N GLU A 71 2.06 -5.14 1.76
CA GLU A 71 1.19 -5.14 2.94
C GLU A 71 0.63 -3.75 3.24
N ALA A 72 1.44 -2.70 3.11
CA ALA A 72 0.99 -1.31 3.27
C ALA A 72 -0.09 -0.95 2.25
N PHE A 73 0.11 -1.28 0.97
CA PHE A 73 -0.93 -1.07 -0.07
C PHE A 73 -2.21 -1.85 0.23
N ARG A 74 -2.09 -3.11 0.66
CA ARG A 74 -3.26 -3.93 1.02
C ARG A 74 -4.03 -3.34 2.21
N SER A 75 -3.31 -2.82 3.20
CA SER A 75 -3.90 -2.19 4.38
C SER A 75 -4.61 -0.88 4.04
N ALA A 76 -3.98 -0.06 3.18
CA ALA A 76 -4.60 1.15 2.65
C ALA A 76 -5.87 0.84 1.85
N ASP A 77 -5.83 -0.16 0.97
CA ASP A 77 -6.99 -0.60 0.18
C ASP A 77 -8.15 -1.08 1.07
N ALA A 78 -7.85 -1.91 2.07
CA ALA A 78 -8.85 -2.36 3.05
C ALA A 78 -9.46 -1.20 3.84
N SER A 79 -8.63 -0.23 4.28
CA SER A 79 -9.09 0.98 4.98
C SER A 79 -9.99 1.85 4.10
N MET A 80 -9.62 2.03 2.82
CA MET A 80 -10.46 2.74 1.85
C MET A 80 -11.80 2.03 1.61
N ALA A 81 -11.79 0.71 1.41
CA ALA A 81 -13.01 -0.08 1.25
C ALA A 81 -13.93 0.02 2.48
N GLN A 82 -13.35 -0.03 3.68
CA GLN A 82 -14.10 0.16 4.93
C GLN A 82 -14.66 1.57 5.04
N SER A 83 -13.89 2.60 4.71
CA SER A 83 -14.35 3.99 4.74
C SER A 83 -15.52 4.23 3.77
N ILE A 84 -15.45 3.67 2.56
CA ILE A 84 -16.55 3.72 1.59
C ILE A 84 -17.78 3.00 2.16
N GLY A 85 -17.61 1.77 2.66
CA GLY A 85 -18.70 0.98 3.24
C GLY A 85 -19.39 1.66 4.43
N GLN A 86 -18.62 2.32 5.30
CA GLN A 86 -19.14 3.08 6.44
C GLN A 86 -19.81 4.39 6.00
N ASN A 87 -19.26 5.12 5.03
CA ASN A 87 -19.83 6.40 4.59
C ASN A 87 -21.04 6.24 3.65
N MET A 88 -21.23 5.09 3.01
CA MET A 88 -22.40 4.83 2.14
C MET A 88 -23.73 4.66 2.90
N TYR A 89 -23.69 4.29 4.19
CA TYR A 89 -24.90 3.95 4.97
C TYR A 89 -25.05 4.71 6.30
N THR A 90 -24.12 5.57 6.68
CA THR A 90 -24.14 6.25 7.99
C THR A 90 -25.07 7.46 8.07
N LYS A 91 -25.63 7.92 6.95
CA LYS A 91 -26.74 8.88 6.97
C LYS A 91 -27.92 8.27 6.23
N ALA A 92 -28.94 7.85 6.96
CA ALA A 92 -30.25 7.63 6.37
C ALA A 92 -30.61 8.89 5.54
N PRO A 93 -31.22 8.74 4.35
CA PRO A 93 -31.71 9.90 3.61
C PRO A 93 -32.59 10.72 4.55
N GLU A 94 -32.21 11.98 4.78
CA GLU A 94 -32.94 12.84 5.72
C GLU A 94 -34.41 12.85 5.33
N SER A 95 -35.28 12.58 6.30
CA SER A 95 -36.72 12.59 6.05
C SER A 95 -37.14 13.97 5.55
N ARG A 96 -38.29 14.01 4.87
CA ARG A 96 -38.84 15.27 4.39
C ARG A 96 -39.04 16.24 5.57
N GLU A 97 -39.45 15.74 6.75
CA GLU A 97 -39.54 16.52 7.99
C GLU A 97 -38.17 17.04 8.46
N GLU A 98 -37.14 16.19 8.52
CA GLU A 98 -35.80 16.58 9.01
C GLU A 98 -35.15 17.67 8.15
N ARG A 99 -35.34 17.60 6.82
CA ARG A 99 -34.86 18.63 5.89
C ARG A 99 -35.56 19.98 6.11
N ARG A 100 -36.85 19.97 6.42
CA ARG A 100 -37.62 21.20 6.72
C ARG A 100 -37.11 21.87 7.98
N GLU A 101 -36.98 21.09 9.05
CA GLU A 101 -36.54 21.61 10.34
C GLU A 101 -35.13 22.18 10.26
N ARG A 102 -34.21 21.52 9.55
CA ARG A 102 -32.87 22.05 9.28
C ARG A 102 -32.90 23.39 8.52
N TYR A 103 -33.72 23.47 7.47
CA TYR A 103 -33.86 24.70 6.67
C TYR A 103 -34.40 25.87 7.51
N ILE A 104 -35.39 25.61 8.37
CA ILE A 104 -35.97 26.57 9.29
C ILE A 104 -34.95 26.99 10.35
N GLN A 105 -34.24 26.05 10.97
CA GLN A 105 -33.26 26.32 12.03
C GLN A 105 -32.03 27.09 11.54
N GLY A 106 -31.71 27.03 10.24
CA GLY A 106 -30.61 27.78 9.63
C GLY A 106 -30.81 29.29 9.51
N GLY A 107 -31.93 29.85 10.00
CA GLY A 107 -32.12 31.31 10.08
C GLY A 107 -31.31 31.91 11.25
N LYS A 108 -30.66 33.04 11.01
CA LYS A 108 -29.75 33.69 11.96
C LYS A 108 -30.49 34.31 13.15
N ASP A 109 -31.74 34.73 12.95
CA ASP A 109 -32.58 35.36 13.97
C ASP A 109 -34.04 34.83 13.95
N SER A 110 -34.87 35.29 14.87
CA SER A 110 -36.27 34.83 14.98
C SER A 110 -37.14 35.22 13.77
N LYS A 111 -36.87 36.38 13.15
CA LYS A 111 -37.61 36.89 11.99
C LYS A 111 -37.29 36.07 10.74
N GLU A 112 -36.02 35.74 10.53
CA GLU A 112 -35.57 34.91 9.43
C GLU A 112 -36.11 33.49 9.55
N ARG A 113 -36.10 32.91 10.76
CA ARG A 113 -36.70 31.58 11.01
C ARG A 113 -38.22 31.57 10.76
N HIS A 114 -38.92 32.64 11.13
CA HIS A 114 -40.35 32.79 10.84
C HIS A 114 -40.63 32.85 9.31
N ASN A 115 -39.86 33.64 8.57
CA ASN A 115 -40.00 33.74 7.12
C ASN A 115 -39.71 32.40 6.43
N ARG A 116 -38.68 31.67 6.88
CA ARG A 116 -38.34 30.34 6.38
C ARG A 116 -39.47 29.33 6.64
N ARG A 117 -40.11 29.35 7.82
CA ARG A 117 -41.32 28.52 8.09
C ARG A 117 -42.44 28.81 7.10
N LYS A 118 -42.72 30.09 6.83
CA LYS A 118 -43.74 30.50 5.86
C LYS A 118 -43.45 30.00 4.44
N MET A 119 -42.19 30.06 4.00
CA MET A 119 -41.80 29.51 2.70
C MET A 119 -42.01 28.00 2.61
N VAL A 120 -41.74 27.26 3.69
CA VAL A 120 -41.98 25.82 3.77
C VAL A 120 -43.47 25.49 3.69
N GLU A 121 -44.32 26.24 4.42
CA GLU A 121 -45.78 26.10 4.38
C GLU A 121 -46.36 26.36 2.97
N ILE A 122 -45.87 27.40 2.29
CA ILE A 122 -46.29 27.76 0.92
C ILE A 122 -45.84 26.69 -0.09
N ALA A 123 -44.59 26.22 0.03
CA ALA A 123 -44.10 25.16 -0.84
C ALA A 123 -44.93 23.88 -0.65
N GLU A 124 -45.33 23.53 0.57
CA GLU A 124 -46.20 22.38 0.82
C GLU A 124 -47.60 22.52 0.28
N SER A 125 -48.21 23.70 0.42
CA SER A 125 -49.56 23.91 -0.06
C SER A 125 -49.66 23.77 -1.58
N GLN A 126 -48.61 24.10 -2.32
CA GLN A 126 -48.53 23.94 -3.78
C GLN A 126 -48.52 22.47 -4.25
N TYR A 127 -48.10 21.53 -3.39
CA TYR A 127 -48.07 20.10 -3.72
C TYR A 127 -49.25 19.32 -3.12
N LYS A 128 -50.25 19.99 -2.51
CA LYS A 128 -51.46 19.31 -2.01
C LYS A 128 -52.41 18.88 -3.13
N ASP A 129 -52.27 19.46 -4.33
CA ASP A 129 -53.15 19.22 -5.48
C ASP A 129 -52.63 18.13 -6.43
N PHE A 130 -51.47 17.52 -6.15
CA PHE A 130 -50.91 16.42 -6.94
C PHE A 130 -50.97 15.11 -6.14
N PRO A 131 -51.67 14.06 -6.63
CA PRO A 131 -51.79 12.77 -5.97
C PRO A 131 -50.47 11.99 -5.89
#